data_AF-A0A9P8BDB2-F1
#
_entry.id   AF-A0A9P8BDB2-F1
#
_cell.length_a   1.000
_cell.length_b   1.000
_cell.length_c   1.000
_cell.angle_alpha   90.00
_cell.angle_beta   90.00
_cell.angle_gamma   90.00
#
_symmetry.space_group_name_H-M   'P 1'
#
loop_
_entity.id
_entity.type
_entity.pdbx_description
1 polymer ?
#
loop_
_entity_poly.entity_id
_entity_poly.type
_entity_poly.pdbx_seq_one_letter_code
_entity_poly.pdbx_strand_id
1 'polypeptide(L)'
;MSAQPVGEVAYSSQRQALRLSGLALAYMTFQTFGVIYSDIGTSPLYVLNGIWSSSGPVPSEDDIIGGVSAIVWSLTLVPLIKYSLIVLQFGTREGEGGTFALLQGLFPPDTRNDDDDRALTGDSAMLRALSTRSSAEKLAGVKWFLLPWALFGTALTVADGFLTPAVSVTSAVGGIAVAKPSVANNTTAISIAFLVVLFAVQRFGTHKLSLVYSPIAFFWLLLLGGMGISNIISHPGIFRAFDPSRCIMWFVRTKNYDYLAGVLLAVTGCEAMFANLGQFNKASTQIGFSFFVYPMLVLAYLGQGARLIKDGDSVISNVFYNTIPGGRGGGLYW
;
A
#
# COMPACT_ATOMS: atom_id res chain seq x y z
N MET A 1 62.09 -0.25 -26.15
CA MET A 1 60.65 -0.14 -26.42
C MET A 1 59.93 -0.12 -25.09
N SER A 2 59.61 1.08 -24.59
CA SER A 2 58.82 1.31 -23.38
C SER A 2 57.34 1.16 -23.72
N ALA A 3 56.66 0.22 -23.06
CA ALA A 3 55.21 0.07 -23.17
C ALA A 3 54.52 1.27 -22.53
N GLN A 4 53.65 1.94 -23.29
CA GLN A 4 52.77 2.99 -22.79
C GLN A 4 51.66 2.36 -21.92
N PRO A 5 51.27 2.98 -20.79
CA PRO A 5 50.08 2.55 -20.07
C PRO A 5 48.83 2.98 -20.83
N VAL A 6 47.93 2.02 -21.05
CA VAL A 6 46.61 2.24 -21.64
C VAL A 6 45.83 3.20 -20.74
N GLY A 7 45.41 4.34 -21.29
CA GLY A 7 44.64 5.35 -20.60
C GLY A 7 43.31 4.78 -20.12
N GLU A 8 43.09 4.87 -18.81
CA GLU A 8 41.83 4.52 -18.15
C GLU A 8 40.78 5.58 -18.53
N VAL A 9 39.87 5.23 -19.45
CA VAL A 9 38.72 6.07 -19.81
C VAL A 9 37.76 6.04 -18.61
N ALA A 10 37.84 7.06 -17.76
CA ALA A 10 36.91 7.26 -16.65
C ALA A 10 35.49 7.55 -17.19
N TYR A 11 34.64 6.52 -17.22
CA TYR A 11 33.21 6.69 -17.43
C TYR A 11 32.58 7.32 -16.16
N SER A 12 32.14 8.57 -16.26
CA SER A 12 31.35 9.24 -15.21
C SER A 12 29.91 8.73 -15.23
N SER A 13 29.64 7.53 -14.71
CA SER A 13 28.28 6.97 -14.67
C SER A 13 27.49 7.42 -13.44
N GLN A 14 27.36 8.72 -13.18
CA GLN A 14 26.50 9.17 -12.09
C GLN A 14 25.04 8.78 -12.42
N ARG A 15 24.41 7.87 -11.64
CA ARG A 15 22.98 7.53 -11.80
C ARG A 15 22.15 8.80 -11.66
N GLN A 16 21.70 9.35 -12.78
CA GLN A 16 20.64 10.36 -12.78
C GLN A 16 19.31 9.64 -12.81
N ALA A 17 18.40 10.00 -11.90
CA ALA A 17 17.01 9.60 -11.98
C ALA A 17 16.51 9.93 -13.40
N LEU A 18 16.04 8.91 -14.13
CA LEU A 18 15.48 9.08 -15.47
C LEU A 18 14.37 10.13 -15.37
N ARG A 19 14.61 11.31 -15.97
CA ARG A 19 13.59 12.34 -16.16
C ARG A 19 12.62 11.86 -17.23
N LEU A 20 11.74 10.94 -16.83
CA LEU A 20 10.63 10.49 -17.65
C LEU A 20 9.65 11.64 -17.84
N SER A 21 9.27 11.91 -19.08
CA SER A 21 8.27 12.92 -19.43
C SER A 21 7.25 12.33 -20.42
N GLY A 22 6.04 12.87 -20.41
CA GLY A 22 4.97 12.46 -21.33
C GLY A 22 4.48 11.02 -21.11
N LEU A 23 4.34 10.27 -22.21
CA LEU A 23 3.73 8.92 -22.22
C LEU A 23 4.50 7.90 -21.38
N ALA A 24 5.83 8.01 -21.31
CA ALA A 24 6.64 7.10 -20.50
C ALA A 24 6.37 7.29 -19.00
N LEU A 25 6.13 8.53 -18.56
CA LEU A 25 5.75 8.83 -17.18
C LEU A 25 4.35 8.26 -16.88
N ALA A 26 3.39 8.45 -17.79
CA ALA A 26 2.04 7.93 -17.65
C ALA A 26 2.01 6.39 -17.60
N TYR A 27 2.81 5.73 -18.45
CA TYR A 27 2.95 4.27 -18.44
C TYR A 27 3.54 3.76 -17.12
N MET A 28 4.60 4.41 -16.62
CA MET A 28 5.18 4.07 -15.32
C MET A 28 4.20 4.31 -14.16
N THR A 29 3.43 5.41 -14.20
CA THR A 29 2.35 5.66 -13.24
C THR A 29 1.24 4.61 -13.34
N PHE A 30 0.94 4.10 -14.52
CA PHE A 30 -0.04 3.03 -14.65
C PHE A 30 0.46 1.73 -14.02
N GLN A 31 1.75 1.41 -14.19
CA GLN A 31 2.36 0.23 -13.59
C GLN A 31 2.40 0.27 -12.05
N THR A 32 2.48 1.46 -11.44
CA THR A 32 2.46 1.57 -9.97
C THR A 32 1.13 1.14 -9.35
N PHE A 33 0.00 1.18 -10.09
CA PHE A 33 -1.29 0.69 -9.60
C PHE A 33 -1.26 -0.79 -9.25
N GLY A 34 -0.65 -1.62 -10.09
CA GLY A 34 -0.54 -3.06 -9.84
C GLY A 34 0.47 -3.43 -8.76
N VAL A 35 1.61 -2.73 -8.72
CA VAL A 35 2.74 -3.13 -7.85
C VAL A 35 2.72 -2.47 -6.48
N ILE A 36 2.36 -1.19 -6.42
CA ILE A 36 2.44 -0.39 -5.19
C ILE A 36 1.06 -0.27 -4.54
N TYR A 37 0.03 0.05 -5.33
CA TYR A 37 -1.25 0.49 -4.76
C TYR A 37 -2.30 -0.60 -4.63
N SER A 38 -2.03 -1.80 -5.12
CA SER A 38 -2.94 -2.93 -4.96
C SER A 38 -3.10 -3.33 -3.50
N ASP A 39 -2.06 -3.17 -2.68
CA ASP A 39 -2.10 -3.47 -1.25
C ASP A 39 -3.07 -2.52 -0.51
N ILE A 40 -2.74 -1.22 -0.47
CA ILE A 40 -3.61 -0.18 0.13
C ILE A 40 -5.00 -0.11 -0.52
N GLY A 41 -5.11 -0.54 -1.77
CA GLY A 41 -6.37 -0.67 -2.52
C GLY A 41 -7.30 -1.77 -2.02
N THR A 42 -6.79 -2.76 -1.27
CA THR A 42 -7.59 -3.84 -0.68
C THR A 42 -8.09 -3.55 0.73
N SER A 43 -7.48 -2.59 1.44
CA SER A 43 -7.90 -2.18 2.79
C SER A 43 -9.39 -1.87 2.96
N PRO A 44 -10.10 -1.25 1.99
CA PRO A 44 -11.54 -1.02 2.11
C PRO A 44 -12.37 -2.29 2.35
N LEU A 45 -11.86 -3.48 2.04
CA LEU A 45 -12.53 -4.76 2.28
C LEU A 45 -12.75 -5.05 3.77
N TYR A 46 -11.86 -4.59 4.64
CA TYR A 46 -11.81 -5.02 6.04
C TYR A 46 -11.77 -3.87 7.06
N VAL A 47 -11.41 -2.65 6.68
CA VAL A 47 -11.22 -1.53 7.62
C VAL A 47 -12.45 -1.21 8.47
N LEU A 48 -13.63 -1.01 7.87
CA LEU A 48 -14.81 -0.63 8.65
C LEU A 48 -15.32 -1.78 9.54
N ASN A 49 -15.20 -3.02 9.07
CA ASN A 49 -15.47 -4.21 9.92
C ASN A 49 -14.40 -4.42 10.99
N GLY A 50 -13.20 -3.86 10.82
CA GLY A 50 -12.15 -3.81 11.83
C GLY A 50 -12.39 -2.73 12.90
N ILE A 51 -13.14 -1.67 12.58
CA ILE A 51 -13.58 -0.66 13.55
C ILE A 51 -14.84 -1.14 14.28
N TRP A 52 -15.85 -1.61 13.54
CA TRP A 52 -17.10 -2.09 14.10
C TRP A 52 -17.31 -3.56 13.78
N SER A 53 -17.44 -4.37 14.83
CA SER A 53 -17.66 -5.80 14.72
C SER A 53 -18.93 -6.12 13.94
N SER A 54 -18.87 -7.14 13.08
CA SER A 54 -19.98 -7.64 12.27
C SER A 54 -21.22 -8.07 13.07
N SER A 55 -21.03 -8.40 14.36
CA SER A 55 -22.11 -8.83 15.27
C SER A 55 -22.39 -7.81 16.38
N GLY A 56 -21.76 -6.63 16.30
CA GLY A 56 -21.92 -5.55 17.27
C GLY A 56 -23.17 -4.70 17.02
N PRO A 57 -23.50 -3.78 17.95
CA PRO A 57 -24.56 -2.80 17.73
C PRO A 57 -24.23 -1.88 16.55
N VAL A 58 -25.25 -1.46 15.81
CA VAL A 58 -25.09 -0.45 14.75
C VAL A 58 -24.59 0.86 15.37
N PRO A 59 -23.46 1.43 14.89
CA PRO A 59 -22.93 2.67 15.44
C PRO A 59 -23.84 3.86 15.14
N SER A 60 -23.80 4.88 15.98
CA SER A 60 -24.55 6.11 15.72
C SER A 60 -24.02 6.86 14.48
N GLU A 61 -24.85 7.69 13.85
CA GLU A 61 -24.42 8.51 12.69
C GLU A 61 -23.14 9.31 13.00
N ASP A 62 -23.07 9.91 14.19
CA ASP A 62 -21.89 10.66 14.63
C ASP A 62 -20.65 9.78 14.79
N ASP A 63 -20.81 8.54 15.28
CA ASP A 63 -19.69 7.60 15.40
C ASP A 63 -19.18 7.17 14.02
N ILE A 64 -20.09 6.95 13.07
CA ILE A 64 -19.71 6.59 11.69
C ILE A 64 -18.95 7.74 11.04
N ILE A 65 -19.48 8.97 11.13
CA ILE A 65 -18.80 10.16 10.61
C ILE A 65 -17.43 10.34 11.29
N GLY A 66 -17.34 10.12 12.61
CA GLY A 66 -16.10 10.17 13.37
C GLY A 66 -15.06 9.14 12.93
N GLY A 67 -15.47 7.88 12.76
CA GLY A 67 -14.60 6.80 12.29
C GLY A 67 -14.13 6.99 10.86
N VAL A 68 -15.03 7.41 9.94
CA VAL A 68 -14.65 7.74 8.56
C VAL A 68 -13.72 8.95 8.52
N SER A 69 -13.95 9.96 9.38
CA SER A 69 -13.03 11.09 9.54
C SER A 69 -11.65 10.64 9.98
N ALA A 70 -11.56 9.70 10.93
CA ALA A 70 -10.30 9.13 11.39
C ALA A 70 -9.54 8.45 10.23
N ILE A 71 -10.24 7.71 9.37
CA ILE A 71 -9.66 7.06 8.18
C ILE A 71 -9.15 8.09 7.18
N VAL A 72 -9.98 9.09 6.82
CA VAL A 72 -9.61 10.14 5.86
C VAL A 72 -8.37 10.89 6.32
N TRP A 73 -8.31 11.28 7.59
CA TRP A 73 -7.15 11.98 8.14
C TRP A 73 -5.93 11.08 8.30
N SER A 74 -6.11 9.79 8.59
CA SER A 74 -5.01 8.82 8.61
C SER A 74 -4.41 8.64 7.22
N LEU A 75 -5.24 8.53 6.17
CA LEU A 75 -4.81 8.52 4.77
C LEU A 75 -4.15 9.84 4.34
N THR A 76 -4.64 10.97 4.83
CA THR A 76 -4.07 12.28 4.53
C THR A 76 -2.69 12.45 5.17
N LEU A 77 -2.56 12.11 6.45
CA LEU A 77 -1.33 12.34 7.20
C LEU A 77 -0.26 11.33 6.86
N VAL A 78 -0.62 10.05 6.75
CA VAL A 78 0.37 8.98 6.60
C VAL A 78 0.72 8.74 5.12
N PRO A 79 -0.11 8.12 4.26
CA PRO A 79 0.31 7.83 2.91
C PRO A 79 0.45 9.09 2.03
N LEU A 80 -0.42 10.10 2.18
CA LEU A 80 -0.30 11.33 1.37
C LEU A 80 0.82 12.25 1.85
N ILE A 81 0.76 12.79 3.07
CA ILE A 81 1.76 13.76 3.53
C ILE A 81 3.10 13.07 3.86
N LYS A 82 3.11 12.10 4.78
CA LYS A 82 4.36 11.45 5.20
C LYS A 82 4.98 10.65 4.06
N TYR A 83 4.29 9.71 3.44
CA TYR A 83 4.93 8.86 2.43
C TYR A 83 5.11 9.58 1.10
N SER A 84 4.03 10.00 0.46
CA SER A 84 4.07 10.61 -0.88
C SER A 84 4.90 11.90 -0.92
N LEU A 85 4.68 12.84 0.01
CA LEU A 85 5.35 14.15 -0.07
C LEU A 85 6.72 14.20 0.61
N ILE A 86 6.89 13.53 1.75
CA ILE A 86 8.09 13.66 2.59
C ILE A 86 9.05 12.49 2.37
N VAL A 87 8.65 11.25 2.65
CA VAL A 87 9.56 10.08 2.69
C VAL A 87 10.16 9.77 1.31
N LEU A 88 9.40 9.94 0.22
CA LEU A 88 9.97 9.76 -1.13
C LEU A 88 11.10 10.74 -1.46
N GLN A 89 11.34 11.79 -0.66
CA GLN A 89 12.50 12.68 -0.80
C GLN A 89 13.77 12.12 -0.16
N PHE A 90 13.64 11.19 0.79
CA PHE A 90 14.73 10.66 1.61
C PHE A 90 15.21 9.28 1.14
N GLY A 91 15.09 9.00 -0.17
CA GLY A 91 15.69 7.81 -0.78
C GLY A 91 17.20 7.75 -0.54
N THR A 92 17.76 6.55 -0.64
CA THR A 92 19.21 6.35 -0.63
C THR A 92 19.87 7.04 -1.84
N ARG A 93 21.19 7.21 -1.80
CA ARG A 93 21.95 7.83 -2.90
C ARG A 93 21.76 7.12 -4.25
N GLU A 94 21.40 5.84 -4.21
CA GLU A 94 21.15 5.00 -5.39
C GLU A 94 19.71 5.09 -5.90
N GLY A 95 18.86 5.89 -5.25
CA GLY A 95 17.44 6.01 -5.56
C GLY A 95 16.56 4.91 -4.94
N GLU A 96 17.14 4.00 -4.16
CA GLU A 96 16.39 2.93 -3.49
C GLU A 96 15.76 3.43 -2.18
N GLY A 97 14.63 2.84 -1.80
CA GLY A 97 13.93 3.16 -0.56
C GLY A 97 13.45 1.89 0.14
N GLY A 98 12.85 2.05 1.31
CA GLY A 98 12.42 0.95 2.16
C GLY A 98 13.40 0.59 3.27
N THR A 99 12.89 -0.13 4.26
CA THR A 99 13.65 -0.50 5.47
C THR A 99 14.84 -1.40 5.14
N PHE A 100 14.71 -2.26 4.11
CA PHE A 100 15.80 -3.10 3.60
C PHE A 100 16.93 -2.30 2.95
N ALA A 101 16.61 -1.32 2.11
CA ALA A 101 17.60 -0.46 1.47
C ALA A 101 18.36 0.38 2.52
N LEU A 102 17.67 0.85 3.55
CA LEU A 102 18.30 1.53 4.69
C LEU A 102 19.24 0.59 5.47
N LEU A 103 18.81 -0.65 5.75
CA LEU A 103 19.63 -1.63 6.45
C LEU A 103 20.91 -1.97 5.67
N GLN A 104 20.79 -2.23 4.35
CA GLN A 104 21.93 -2.51 3.47
C GLN A 104 22.88 -1.30 3.36
N GLY A 105 22.33 -0.07 3.37
CA GLY A 105 23.13 1.15 3.41
C GLY A 105 23.95 1.31 4.70
N LEU A 106 23.40 0.85 5.84
CA LEU A 106 24.08 0.85 7.15
C LEU A 106 25.09 -0.30 7.30
N PHE A 107 24.79 -1.48 6.75
CA PHE A 107 25.60 -2.69 6.82
C PHE A 107 25.79 -3.29 5.42
N PRO A 108 26.67 -2.71 4.59
CA PRO A 108 26.98 -3.28 3.29
C PRO A 108 27.63 -4.66 3.46
N PRO A 109 27.24 -5.67 2.65
CA PRO A 109 27.80 -7.01 2.74
C PRO A 109 29.31 -7.01 2.41
N ASP A 110 30.09 -7.79 3.15
CA ASP A 110 31.56 -7.91 3.00
C ASP A 110 31.97 -8.62 1.68
N THR A 111 31.06 -9.36 1.06
CA THR A 111 31.30 -10.05 -0.22
C THR A 111 30.46 -9.41 -1.32
N ARG A 112 31.15 -8.69 -2.21
CA ARG A 112 30.59 -8.21 -3.47
C ARG A 112 30.54 -9.39 -4.44
N ASN A 113 29.39 -10.03 -4.56
CA ASN A 113 29.14 -10.99 -5.62
C ASN A 113 28.37 -10.26 -6.72
N ASP A 114 29.08 -9.80 -7.76
CA ASP A 114 28.50 -8.98 -8.85
C ASP A 114 27.39 -9.71 -9.62
N ASP A 115 27.26 -11.03 -9.45
CA ASP A 115 26.22 -11.86 -10.06
C ASP A 115 24.88 -11.88 -9.27
N ASP A 116 24.89 -11.69 -7.94
CA ASP A 116 23.66 -11.69 -7.10
C ASP A 116 22.91 -10.35 -7.14
N ASP A 117 23.61 -9.28 -7.49
CA ASP A 117 23.10 -7.92 -7.64
C ASP A 117 22.41 -7.65 -8.99
N ARG A 118 22.18 -8.70 -9.78
CA ARG A 118 21.43 -8.66 -11.05
C ARG A 118 19.92 -8.57 -10.82
N ALA A 119 19.46 -7.57 -10.07
CA ALA A 119 18.12 -7.05 -10.26
C ALA A 119 18.09 -6.31 -11.61
N LEU A 120 17.76 -7.04 -12.70
CA LEU A 120 17.29 -6.65 -14.06
C LEU A 120 17.73 -5.32 -14.74
N THR A 121 18.64 -4.54 -14.20
CA THR A 121 19.21 -3.32 -14.78
C THR A 121 20.72 -3.41 -14.70
N GLY A 122 21.35 -3.67 -15.84
CA GLY A 122 22.71 -4.18 -15.98
C GLY A 122 23.87 -3.20 -15.72
N ASP A 123 23.69 -2.07 -15.06
CA ASP A 123 24.72 -1.01 -15.00
C ASP A 123 25.26 -0.70 -13.59
N SER A 124 25.08 -1.62 -12.63
CA SER A 124 25.33 -1.37 -11.20
C SER A 124 26.76 -1.66 -10.70
N ALA A 125 27.64 -2.24 -11.53
CA ALA A 125 28.89 -2.85 -11.04
C ALA A 125 29.99 -1.83 -10.67
N MET A 126 30.20 -0.80 -11.48
CA MET A 126 31.45 -0.02 -11.41
C MET A 126 31.43 1.16 -10.42
N LEU A 127 30.27 1.79 -10.20
CA LEU A 127 30.14 2.98 -9.32
C LEU A 127 30.20 2.65 -7.83
N ARG A 128 29.79 1.43 -7.46
CA ARG A 128 29.73 1.00 -6.07
C ARG A 128 31.14 0.97 -5.44
N ALA A 129 32.21 0.80 -6.22
CA ALA A 129 33.59 0.67 -5.72
C ALA A 129 34.19 1.96 -5.16
N LEU A 130 33.71 3.13 -5.59
CA LEU A 130 34.31 4.41 -5.25
C LEU A 130 33.56 5.19 -4.14
N SER A 131 32.31 4.82 -3.83
CA SER A 131 31.40 5.64 -3.01
C SER A 131 31.22 5.16 -1.56
N THR A 132 31.46 3.87 -1.26
CA THR A 132 31.15 3.26 0.05
C THR A 132 32.11 3.64 1.18
N ARG A 133 33.31 4.17 0.89
CA ARG A 133 34.29 4.50 1.96
C ARG A 133 33.93 5.75 2.77
N SER A 134 33.30 6.77 2.19
CA SER A 134 33.20 8.10 2.83
C SER A 134 32.03 8.26 3.83
N SER A 135 30.94 7.50 3.67
CA SER A 135 29.76 7.63 4.55
C SER A 135 29.74 6.65 5.72
N ALA A 136 30.37 5.48 5.58
CA ALA A 136 30.47 4.47 6.64
C ALA A 136 31.30 4.96 7.84
N GLU A 137 32.33 5.77 7.60
CA GLU A 137 33.20 6.32 8.67
C GLU A 137 32.50 7.37 9.54
N LYS A 138 31.58 8.17 8.99
CA LYS A 138 30.84 9.21 9.75
C LYS A 138 29.74 8.67 10.66
N LEU A 139 29.23 7.46 10.41
CA LEU A 139 28.17 6.84 11.22
C LEU A 139 28.67 5.69 12.12
N ALA A 140 29.98 5.41 12.16
CA ALA A 140 30.53 4.25 12.86
C ALA A 140 30.13 4.17 14.35
N GLY A 141 30.01 5.31 15.05
CA GLY A 141 29.58 5.36 16.45
C GLY A 141 28.07 5.17 16.68
N VAL A 142 27.22 5.56 15.70
CA VAL A 142 25.76 5.48 15.81
C VAL A 142 25.21 4.20 15.16
N LYS A 143 26.02 3.53 14.34
CA LYS A 143 25.68 2.31 13.61
C LYS A 143 25.18 1.18 14.51
N TRP A 144 25.81 0.99 15.67
CA TRP A 144 25.37 -0.01 16.65
C TRP A 144 24.05 0.34 17.35
N PHE A 145 23.74 1.63 17.48
CA PHE A 145 22.44 2.08 17.99
C PHE A 145 21.35 1.94 16.92
N LEU A 146 21.65 2.22 15.65
CA LEU A 146 20.69 2.13 14.54
C LEU A 146 20.38 0.69 14.12
N LEU A 147 21.33 -0.24 14.30
CA LEU A 147 21.17 -1.65 13.94
C LEU A 147 19.91 -2.31 14.54
N PRO A 148 19.67 -2.29 15.87
CA PRO A 148 18.48 -2.92 16.44
C PRO A 148 17.18 -2.30 15.90
N TRP A 149 17.15 -0.98 15.68
CA TRP A 149 15.99 -0.30 15.08
C TRP A 149 15.76 -0.69 13.62
N ALA A 150 16.83 -0.79 12.83
CA ALA A 150 16.75 -1.21 11.43
C ALA A 150 16.34 -2.68 11.29
N LEU A 151 16.90 -3.56 12.14
CA LEU A 151 16.50 -4.97 12.20
C LEU A 151 15.04 -5.12 12.63
N PHE A 152 14.61 -4.37 13.64
CA PHE A 152 13.22 -4.37 14.09
C PHE A 152 12.26 -3.93 12.99
N GLY A 153 12.53 -2.81 12.31
CA GLY A 153 11.72 -2.35 11.19
C GLY A 153 11.70 -3.34 10.01
N THR A 154 12.83 -3.98 9.73
CA THR A 154 12.93 -5.00 8.69
C THR A 154 12.09 -6.23 9.05
N ALA A 155 12.15 -6.69 10.30
CA ALA A 155 11.32 -7.79 10.80
C ALA A 155 9.82 -7.46 10.72
N LEU A 156 9.41 -6.23 11.05
CA LEU A 156 8.03 -5.77 10.89
C LEU A 156 7.60 -5.78 9.41
N THR A 157 8.48 -5.37 8.50
CA THR A 157 8.21 -5.40 7.05
C THR A 157 8.04 -6.84 6.55
N VAL A 158 8.83 -7.79 7.07
CA VAL A 158 8.67 -9.22 6.76
C VAL A 158 7.35 -9.76 7.29
N ALA A 159 6.99 -9.42 8.53
CA ALA A 159 5.72 -9.84 9.13
C ALA A 159 4.51 -9.34 8.33
N ASP A 160 4.54 -8.08 7.90
CA ASP A 160 3.51 -7.49 7.05
C ASP A 160 3.35 -8.26 5.72
N GLY A 161 4.47 -8.60 5.07
CA GLY A 161 4.48 -9.42 3.85
C GLY A 161 3.82 -10.80 4.00
N PHE A 162 3.73 -11.35 5.21
CA PHE A 162 2.98 -12.59 5.48
C PHE A 162 1.51 -12.34 5.82
N LEU A 163 1.20 -11.28 6.58
CA LEU A 163 -0.16 -10.99 7.05
C LEU A 163 -1.07 -10.47 5.93
N THR A 164 -0.55 -9.60 5.08
CA THR A 164 -1.34 -8.89 4.06
C THR A 164 -2.01 -9.84 3.04
N PRO A 165 -1.30 -10.84 2.44
CA PRO A 165 -1.96 -11.81 1.57
C PRO A 165 -3.03 -12.63 2.30
N ALA A 166 -2.78 -13.02 3.55
CA ALA A 166 -3.72 -13.83 4.32
C ALA A 166 -5.02 -13.08 4.64
N VAL A 167 -4.91 -11.84 5.12
CA VAL A 167 -6.07 -10.99 5.46
C VAL A 167 -6.84 -10.61 4.20
N SER A 168 -6.15 -10.22 3.13
CA SER A 168 -6.77 -9.81 1.87
C SER A 168 -7.52 -10.96 1.20
N VAL A 169 -6.90 -12.15 1.08
CA VAL A 169 -7.56 -13.33 0.48
C VAL A 169 -8.72 -13.81 1.34
N THR A 170 -8.57 -13.83 2.67
CA THR A 170 -9.68 -14.25 3.55
C THR A 170 -10.86 -13.27 3.47
N SER A 171 -10.59 -11.96 3.39
CA SER A 171 -11.62 -10.95 3.19
C SER A 171 -12.28 -11.06 1.81
N ALA A 172 -11.52 -11.41 0.77
CA ALA A 172 -12.04 -11.69 -0.57
C ALA A 172 -12.98 -12.91 -0.59
N VAL A 173 -12.55 -14.04 0.00
CA VAL A 173 -13.35 -15.27 0.10
C VAL A 173 -14.58 -15.05 0.99
N GLY A 174 -14.47 -14.21 2.03
CA GLY A 174 -15.62 -13.78 2.84
C GLY A 174 -16.73 -13.13 2.01
N GLY A 175 -16.38 -12.42 0.93
CA GLY A 175 -17.36 -11.89 -0.03
C GLY A 175 -18.14 -12.95 -0.78
N ILE A 176 -17.46 -14.03 -1.17
CA ILE A 176 -18.11 -15.20 -1.81
C ILE A 176 -19.16 -15.80 -0.86
N ALA A 177 -18.86 -15.84 0.45
CA ALA A 177 -19.81 -16.33 1.45
C ALA A 177 -21.03 -15.41 1.62
N VAL A 178 -20.91 -14.10 1.35
CA VAL A 178 -22.05 -13.16 1.33
C VAL A 178 -22.99 -13.43 0.15
N ALA A 179 -22.44 -13.74 -1.03
CA ALA A 179 -23.22 -14.11 -2.21
C ALA A 179 -23.82 -15.52 -2.10
N LYS A 180 -23.04 -16.49 -1.62
CA LYS A 180 -23.45 -17.90 -1.49
C LYS A 180 -23.14 -18.45 -0.09
N PRO A 181 -24.13 -18.49 0.82
CA PRO A 181 -23.94 -18.91 2.21
C PRO A 181 -23.41 -20.33 2.40
N SER A 182 -23.59 -21.23 1.42
CA SER A 182 -23.05 -22.59 1.47
C SER A 182 -21.51 -22.65 1.51
N VAL A 183 -20.84 -21.55 1.16
CA VAL A 183 -19.37 -21.43 1.13
C VAL A 183 -18.82 -21.04 2.51
N ALA A 184 -19.65 -20.51 3.42
CA ALA A 184 -19.23 -19.96 4.71
C ALA A 184 -18.42 -20.96 5.56
N ASN A 185 -18.84 -22.23 5.60
CA ASN A 185 -18.17 -23.28 6.37
C ASN A 185 -16.79 -23.66 5.82
N ASN A 186 -16.50 -23.34 4.55
CA ASN A 186 -15.26 -23.71 3.87
C ASN A 186 -14.34 -22.51 3.59
N THR A 187 -14.64 -21.33 4.13
CA THR A 187 -13.89 -20.08 3.88
C THR A 187 -12.37 -20.27 4.08
N THR A 188 -11.96 -20.85 5.22
CA THR A 188 -10.54 -21.08 5.53
C THR A 188 -9.85 -22.00 4.52
N ALA A 189 -10.49 -23.12 4.14
CA ALA A 189 -9.91 -24.07 3.20
C ALA A 189 -9.76 -23.47 1.80
N ILE A 190 -10.76 -22.68 1.38
CA ILE A 190 -10.75 -21.99 0.09
C ILE A 190 -9.67 -20.90 0.07
N SER A 191 -9.51 -20.13 1.15
CA SER A 191 -8.42 -19.15 1.27
C SER A 191 -7.04 -19.81 1.16
N ILE A 192 -6.82 -20.95 1.82
CA ILE A 192 -5.56 -21.70 1.71
C ILE A 192 -5.32 -22.15 0.27
N ALA A 193 -6.34 -22.68 -0.40
CA ALA A 193 -6.22 -23.09 -1.80
C ALA A 193 -5.86 -21.90 -2.72
N PHE A 194 -6.52 -20.75 -2.56
CA PHE A 194 -6.20 -19.54 -3.31
C PHE A 194 -4.77 -19.05 -3.04
N LEU A 195 -4.33 -19.05 -1.78
CA LEU A 195 -2.96 -18.66 -1.44
C LEU A 195 -1.95 -19.58 -2.12
N VAL A 196 -2.12 -20.91 -2.03
CA VAL A 196 -1.21 -21.86 -2.69
C VAL A 196 -1.13 -21.60 -4.21
N VAL A 197 -2.27 -21.38 -4.87
CA VAL A 197 -2.30 -21.08 -6.31
C VAL A 197 -1.64 -19.73 -6.62
N LEU A 198 -1.95 -18.68 -5.87
CA LEU A 198 -1.37 -17.34 -6.08
C LEU A 198 0.15 -17.37 -5.91
N PHE A 199 0.66 -18.00 -4.84
CA PHE A 199 2.09 -18.15 -4.61
C PHE A 199 2.74 -19.08 -5.65
N ALA A 200 2.06 -20.11 -6.13
CA ALA A 200 2.57 -20.96 -7.21
C ALA A 200 2.74 -20.18 -8.53
N VAL A 201 1.86 -19.21 -8.82
CA VAL A 201 1.94 -18.37 -10.02
C VAL A 201 3.09 -17.34 -9.93
N GLN A 202 3.51 -16.93 -8.73
CA GLN A 202 4.61 -15.98 -8.56
C GLN A 202 5.95 -16.46 -9.18
N ARG A 203 6.13 -17.77 -9.40
CA ARG A 203 7.30 -18.35 -10.07
C ARG A 203 7.54 -17.82 -11.50
N PHE A 204 6.52 -17.25 -12.15
CA PHE A 204 6.61 -16.73 -13.52
C PHE A 204 7.25 -15.33 -13.61
N GLY A 205 7.65 -14.75 -12.47
CA GLY A 205 8.40 -13.52 -12.38
C GLY A 205 7.52 -12.28 -12.18
N THR A 206 7.96 -11.40 -11.28
CA THR A 206 7.24 -10.18 -10.86
C THR A 206 7.02 -9.18 -12.00
N HIS A 207 7.95 -9.10 -12.95
CA HIS A 207 7.85 -8.17 -14.08
C HIS A 207 6.73 -8.52 -15.07
N LYS A 208 6.50 -9.80 -15.38
CA LYS A 208 5.38 -10.20 -16.25
C LYS A 208 4.05 -10.08 -15.53
N LEU A 209 4.08 -10.32 -14.23
CA LEU A 209 2.92 -10.33 -13.36
C LEU A 209 2.41 -8.90 -13.09
N SER A 210 3.30 -7.90 -12.96
CA SER A 210 2.93 -6.50 -12.80
C SER A 210 2.18 -5.92 -14.01
N LEU A 211 2.47 -6.40 -15.23
CA LEU A 211 1.74 -5.99 -16.44
C LEU A 211 0.28 -6.44 -16.43
N VAL A 212 -0.01 -7.59 -15.81
CA VAL A 212 -1.38 -8.14 -15.70
C VAL A 212 -2.12 -7.53 -14.50
N TYR A 213 -1.44 -7.34 -13.38
CA TYR A 213 -2.06 -6.78 -12.18
C TYR A 213 -2.37 -5.29 -12.31
N SER A 214 -1.60 -4.51 -13.07
CA SER A 214 -1.84 -3.06 -13.18
C SER A 214 -3.21 -2.71 -13.77
N PRO A 215 -3.66 -3.31 -14.87
CA PRO A 215 -5.04 -3.15 -15.35
C PRO A 215 -6.09 -3.58 -14.32
N ILE A 216 -5.89 -4.73 -13.66
CA ILE A 216 -6.84 -5.26 -12.68
C ILE A 216 -6.99 -4.28 -11.51
N ALA A 217 -5.88 -3.80 -10.96
CA ALA A 217 -5.85 -2.84 -9.86
C ALA A 217 -6.46 -1.49 -10.26
N PHE A 218 -6.20 -1.02 -11.48
CA PHE A 218 -6.79 0.20 -12.00
C PHE A 218 -8.32 0.10 -12.07
N PHE A 219 -8.86 -0.97 -12.67
CA PHE A 219 -10.30 -1.19 -12.71
C PHE A 219 -10.89 -1.41 -11.32
N TRP A 220 -10.20 -2.13 -10.44
CA TRP A 220 -10.60 -2.30 -9.05
C TRP A 220 -10.76 -0.96 -8.34
N LEU A 221 -9.77 -0.08 -8.41
CA LEU A 221 -9.83 1.26 -7.81
C LEU A 221 -10.93 2.13 -8.43
N LEU A 222 -11.16 2.03 -9.74
CA LEU A 222 -12.30 2.70 -10.38
C LEU A 222 -13.65 2.20 -9.86
N LEU A 223 -13.81 0.89 -9.69
CA LEU A 223 -15.02 0.31 -9.12
C LEU A 223 -15.23 0.79 -7.69
N LEU A 224 -14.18 0.83 -6.86
CA LEU A 224 -14.24 1.37 -5.51
C LEU A 224 -14.72 2.82 -5.50
N GLY A 225 -14.13 3.69 -6.34
CA GLY A 225 -14.55 5.07 -6.47
C GLY A 225 -15.98 5.22 -6.97
N GLY A 226 -16.38 4.44 -7.98
CA GLY A 226 -17.72 4.45 -8.54
C GLY A 226 -18.80 4.02 -7.54
N MET A 227 -18.54 2.94 -6.80
CA MET A 227 -19.41 2.51 -5.70
C MET A 227 -19.46 3.55 -4.58
N GLY A 228 -18.31 4.15 -4.27
CA GLY A 228 -18.19 5.28 -3.35
C GLY A 228 -19.14 6.42 -3.68
N ILE A 229 -19.05 6.92 -4.92
CA ILE A 229 -19.90 8.00 -5.44
C ILE A 229 -21.39 7.62 -5.38
N SER A 230 -21.74 6.42 -5.85
CA SER A 230 -23.13 5.94 -5.83
C SER A 230 -23.72 5.94 -4.42
N ASN A 231 -22.93 5.55 -3.42
CA ASN A 231 -23.39 5.49 -2.04
C ASN A 231 -23.42 6.87 -1.37
N ILE A 232 -22.49 7.76 -1.69
CA ILE A 232 -22.48 9.15 -1.20
C ILE A 232 -23.76 9.90 -1.59
N ILE A 233 -24.31 9.66 -2.79
CA ILE A 233 -25.58 10.27 -3.23
C ILE A 233 -26.72 9.95 -2.26
N SER A 234 -26.69 8.78 -1.61
CA SER A 234 -27.71 8.39 -0.63
C SER A 234 -27.63 9.17 0.68
N HIS A 235 -26.44 9.65 1.08
CA HIS A 235 -26.26 10.46 2.28
C HIS A 235 -25.10 11.47 2.10
N PRO A 236 -25.35 12.65 1.49
CA PRO A 236 -24.33 13.67 1.27
C PRO A 236 -23.75 14.27 2.57
N GLY A 237 -24.42 14.07 3.71
CA GLY A 237 -23.95 14.51 5.03
C GLY A 237 -22.60 13.89 5.46
N ILE A 238 -22.17 12.81 4.80
CA ILE A 238 -20.90 12.13 5.09
C ILE A 238 -19.67 13.01 4.86
N PHE A 239 -19.78 14.05 4.02
CA PHE A 239 -18.68 14.99 3.78
C PHE A 239 -18.22 15.75 5.03
N ARG A 240 -19.03 15.76 6.10
CA ARG A 240 -18.59 16.22 7.43
C ARG A 240 -17.37 15.46 7.95
N ALA A 241 -17.07 14.27 7.44
CA ALA A 241 -15.88 13.51 7.79
C ALA A 241 -14.57 14.23 7.44
N PHE A 242 -14.57 15.18 6.50
CA PHE A 242 -13.38 15.99 6.20
C PHE A 242 -12.99 16.93 7.35
N ASP A 243 -13.90 17.25 8.26
CA ASP A 243 -13.60 18.02 9.45
C ASP A 243 -12.88 17.13 10.50
N PRO A 244 -11.60 17.39 10.83
CA PRO A 244 -10.84 16.57 11.77
C PRO A 244 -11.42 16.60 13.18
N SER A 245 -12.21 17.62 13.52
CA SER A 245 -12.85 17.70 14.83
C SER A 245 -13.78 16.51 15.09
N ARG A 246 -14.37 15.92 14.03
CA ARG A 246 -15.28 14.76 14.13
C ARG A 246 -14.57 13.51 14.65
N CYS A 247 -13.38 13.24 14.12
CA CYS A 247 -12.52 12.17 14.62
C CYS A 247 -12.14 12.39 16.09
N ILE A 248 -11.68 13.61 16.43
CA ILE A 248 -11.23 13.93 17.80
C ILE A 248 -12.40 13.79 18.79
N MET A 249 -13.55 14.37 18.47
CA MET A 249 -14.75 14.28 19.31
C MET A 249 -15.21 12.82 19.49
N TRP A 250 -15.11 12.00 18.45
CA TRP A 250 -15.47 10.59 18.53
C TRP A 250 -14.61 9.82 19.52
N PHE A 251 -13.27 9.95 19.46
CA PHE A 251 -12.37 9.31 20.40
C PHE A 251 -12.52 9.85 21.83
N VAL A 252 -12.75 11.15 22.00
CA VAL A 252 -12.99 11.77 23.31
C VAL A 252 -14.31 11.27 23.93
N ARG A 253 -15.35 11.07 23.11
CA ARG A 253 -16.66 10.57 23.55
C ARG A 253 -16.63 9.09 23.90
N THR A 254 -16.08 8.26 23.02
CA THR A 254 -16.02 6.80 23.23
C THR A 254 -15.00 6.40 24.29
N LYS A 255 -13.92 7.17 24.46
CA LYS A 255 -12.78 6.86 25.34
C LYS A 255 -12.15 5.49 25.10
N ASN A 256 -12.46 4.89 23.94
CA ASN A 256 -11.96 3.60 23.52
C ASN A 256 -11.01 3.81 22.34
N TYR A 257 -9.73 3.55 22.58
CA TYR A 257 -8.68 3.72 21.57
C TYR A 257 -8.45 2.45 20.75
N ASP A 258 -9.11 1.34 21.07
CA ASP A 258 -9.00 0.08 20.31
C ASP A 258 -9.47 0.26 18.87
N TYR A 259 -10.43 1.17 18.64
CA TYR A 259 -10.89 1.54 17.30
C TYR A 259 -9.77 2.08 16.40
N LEU A 260 -8.68 2.61 16.99
CA LEU A 260 -7.52 3.06 16.22
C LEU A 260 -6.86 1.90 15.48
N ALA A 261 -6.88 0.67 16.02
CA ALA A 261 -6.34 -0.50 15.33
C ALA A 261 -7.08 -0.74 14.00
N GLY A 262 -8.41 -0.63 13.99
CA GLY A 262 -9.22 -0.71 12.77
C GLY A 262 -8.97 0.44 11.79
N VAL A 263 -8.74 1.66 12.29
CA VAL A 263 -8.38 2.81 11.44
C VAL A 263 -7.00 2.64 10.79
N LEU A 264 -6.03 2.09 11.52
CA LEU A 264 -4.67 1.87 11.02
C LEU A 264 -4.60 0.84 9.87
N LEU A 265 -5.56 -0.08 9.80
CA LEU A 265 -5.73 -0.99 8.66
C LEU A 265 -5.98 -0.26 7.33
N ALA A 266 -6.38 1.02 7.35
CA ALA A 266 -6.57 1.81 6.13
C ALA A 266 -5.23 2.29 5.53
N VAL A 267 -4.16 2.24 6.31
CA VAL A 267 -2.84 2.78 5.97
C VAL A 267 -1.84 1.67 5.62
N THR A 268 -2.19 0.41 5.87
CA THR A 268 -1.38 -0.76 5.47
C THR A 268 -1.16 -0.75 3.96
N GLY A 269 0.06 -1.09 3.51
CA GLY A 269 0.45 -1.00 2.10
C GLY A 269 1.07 0.34 1.71
N CYS A 270 1.09 1.36 2.58
CA CYS A 270 1.71 2.65 2.25
C CYS A 270 3.25 2.58 2.22
N GLU A 271 3.84 1.67 3.01
CA GLU A 271 5.28 1.41 3.02
C GLU A 271 5.79 0.86 1.70
N ALA A 272 4.94 0.19 0.91
CA ALA A 272 5.26 -0.21 -0.46
C ALA A 272 5.64 0.99 -1.36
N MET A 273 5.13 2.19 -1.08
CA MET A 273 5.50 3.41 -1.82
C MET A 273 6.99 3.73 -1.63
N PHE A 274 7.50 3.54 -0.42
CA PHE A 274 8.91 3.79 -0.11
C PHE A 274 9.79 2.61 -0.52
N ALA A 275 9.34 1.37 -0.30
CA ALA A 275 10.09 0.16 -0.66
C ALA A 275 10.36 0.05 -2.18
N ASN A 276 9.43 0.54 -3.01
CA ASN A 276 9.54 0.43 -4.47
C ASN A 276 10.17 1.66 -5.15
N LEU A 277 10.80 2.56 -4.39
CA LEU A 277 11.47 3.75 -4.95
C LEU A 277 12.62 3.39 -5.92
N GLY A 278 13.24 2.21 -5.73
CA GLY A 278 14.27 1.71 -6.64
C GLY A 278 13.74 1.22 -7.99
N GLN A 279 12.45 0.86 -8.08
CA GLN A 279 11.82 0.36 -9.32
C GLN A 279 11.03 1.45 -10.05
N PHE A 280 10.43 2.37 -9.29
CA PHE A 280 9.57 3.43 -9.84
C PHE A 280 10.07 4.81 -9.47
N ASN A 281 10.03 5.73 -10.43
CA ASN A 281 10.38 7.11 -10.18
C ASN A 281 9.43 7.76 -9.18
N LYS A 282 9.97 8.53 -8.23
CA LYS A 282 9.24 9.38 -7.28
C LYS A 282 8.06 10.11 -7.92
N ALA A 283 8.26 10.74 -9.08
CA ALA A 283 7.21 11.52 -9.73
C ALA A 283 6.01 10.65 -10.15
N SER A 284 6.27 9.44 -10.69
CA SER A 284 5.20 8.51 -11.07
C SER A 284 4.39 8.04 -9.88
N THR A 285 5.08 7.74 -8.76
CA THR A 285 4.46 7.35 -7.49
C THR A 285 3.68 8.52 -6.87
N GLN A 286 4.21 9.74 -6.86
CA GLN A 286 3.50 10.89 -6.31
C GLN A 286 2.24 11.22 -7.11
N ILE A 287 2.32 11.20 -8.43
CA ILE A 287 1.18 11.51 -9.30
C ILE A 287 0.11 10.42 -9.20
N GLY A 288 0.49 9.15 -9.33
CA GLY A 288 -0.43 8.02 -9.26
C GLY A 288 -1.18 7.97 -7.93
N PHE A 289 -0.46 8.16 -6.82
CA PHE A 289 -1.11 8.17 -5.51
C PHE A 289 -2.03 9.38 -5.33
N SER A 290 -1.50 10.59 -5.51
CA SER A 290 -2.19 11.82 -5.08
C SER A 290 -3.40 12.15 -5.96
N PHE A 291 -3.34 11.86 -7.27
CA PHE A 291 -4.40 12.22 -8.21
C PHE A 291 -5.36 11.08 -8.53
N PHE A 292 -5.02 9.83 -8.21
CA PHE A 292 -5.87 8.69 -8.54
C PHE A 292 -6.20 7.82 -7.33
N VAL A 293 -5.20 7.22 -6.68
CA VAL A 293 -5.45 6.25 -5.60
C VAL A 293 -6.09 6.91 -4.39
N TYR A 294 -5.54 8.03 -3.93
CA TYR A 294 -6.04 8.78 -2.79
C TYR A 294 -7.52 9.20 -2.95
N PRO A 295 -7.93 9.88 -4.03
CA PRO A 295 -9.34 10.26 -4.20
C PRO A 295 -10.26 9.04 -4.32
N MET A 296 -9.85 7.95 -5.00
CA MET A 296 -10.67 6.73 -5.10
C MET A 296 -10.87 6.07 -3.73
N LEU A 297 -9.83 5.98 -2.90
CA LEU A 297 -9.93 5.44 -1.54
C LEU A 297 -10.81 6.30 -0.64
N VAL A 298 -10.63 7.62 -0.66
CA VAL A 298 -11.46 8.54 0.12
C VAL A 298 -12.93 8.42 -0.28
N LEU A 299 -13.23 8.36 -1.59
CA LEU A 299 -14.59 8.14 -2.08
C LEU A 299 -15.17 6.79 -1.63
N ALA A 300 -14.36 5.72 -1.64
CA ALA A 300 -14.78 4.41 -1.18
C ALA A 300 -15.16 4.42 0.30
N TYR A 301 -14.32 4.98 1.18
CA TYR A 301 -14.60 5.05 2.62
C TYR A 301 -15.80 5.96 2.94
N LEU A 302 -15.92 7.10 2.27
CA LEU A 302 -17.10 7.97 2.39
C LEU A 302 -18.36 7.25 1.94
N GLY A 303 -18.33 6.53 0.82
CA GLY A 303 -19.49 5.77 0.34
C GLY A 303 -19.90 4.64 1.28
N GLN A 304 -18.93 3.89 1.80
CA GLN A 304 -19.23 2.83 2.77
C GLN A 304 -19.84 3.40 4.06
N GLY A 305 -19.32 4.51 4.58
CA GLY A 305 -19.89 5.22 5.71
C GLY A 305 -21.30 5.74 5.46
N ALA A 306 -21.53 6.36 4.29
CA ALA A 306 -22.84 6.88 3.89
C ALA A 306 -23.91 5.78 3.85
N ARG A 307 -23.56 4.60 3.34
CA ARG A 307 -24.47 3.45 3.29
C ARG A 307 -24.69 2.84 4.66
N LEU A 308 -23.65 2.78 5.50
CA LEU A 308 -23.75 2.28 6.87
C LEU A 308 -24.69 3.15 7.72
N ILE A 309 -24.70 4.47 7.52
CA ILE A 309 -25.65 5.39 8.19
C ILE A 309 -27.10 5.09 7.77
N LYS A 310 -27.32 4.79 6.49
CA LYS A 310 -28.68 4.61 5.94
C LYS A 310 -29.28 3.24 6.23
N ASP A 311 -28.50 2.18 6.05
CA ASP A 311 -28.99 0.80 6.02
C ASP A 311 -28.39 -0.08 7.13
N GLY A 312 -27.73 0.55 8.12
CA GLY A 312 -27.11 0.00 9.34
C GLY A 312 -27.17 -1.52 9.54
N ASP A 313 -28.33 -2.02 9.99
CA ASP A 313 -28.53 -3.43 10.36
C ASP A 313 -28.27 -4.42 9.20
N SER A 314 -28.56 -4.03 7.96
CA SER A 314 -28.35 -4.88 6.79
C SER A 314 -26.90 -4.91 6.32
N VAL A 315 -26.11 -3.90 6.69
CA VAL A 315 -24.75 -3.67 6.17
C VAL A 315 -23.68 -4.15 7.15
N ILE A 316 -23.91 -4.04 8.46
CA ILE A 316 -22.89 -4.27 9.51
C ILE A 316 -22.19 -5.64 9.40
N SER A 317 -22.91 -6.69 8.99
CA SER A 317 -22.36 -8.04 8.84
C SER A 317 -21.12 -8.11 7.94
N ASN A 318 -21.14 -7.36 6.84
CA ASN A 318 -20.01 -7.14 5.96
C ASN A 318 -20.18 -5.82 5.23
N VAL A 319 -19.54 -4.78 5.74
CA VAL A 319 -19.78 -3.41 5.30
C VAL A 319 -19.38 -3.29 3.83
N PHE A 320 -18.18 -3.74 3.45
CA PHE A 320 -17.72 -3.67 2.07
C PHE A 320 -18.72 -4.29 1.10
N TYR A 321 -19.01 -5.59 1.25
CA TYR A 321 -19.81 -6.29 0.26
C TYR A 321 -21.23 -5.75 0.27
N ASN A 322 -21.90 -5.63 1.42
CA ASN A 322 -23.29 -5.17 1.47
C ASN A 322 -23.47 -3.70 1.01
N THR A 323 -22.40 -2.90 0.89
CA THR A 323 -22.47 -1.56 0.30
C THR A 323 -22.49 -1.54 -1.23
N ILE A 324 -22.25 -2.68 -1.91
CA ILE A 324 -22.24 -2.74 -3.37
C ILE A 324 -23.66 -2.45 -3.91
N PRO A 325 -23.83 -1.50 -4.85
CA PRO A 325 -25.12 -1.19 -5.45
C PRO A 325 -25.75 -2.41 -6.15
N GLY A 326 -27.07 -2.57 -6.00
CA GLY A 326 -27.83 -3.66 -6.62
C GLY A 326 -28.24 -4.80 -5.68
N GLY A 327 -27.67 -4.86 -4.48
CA GLY A 327 -28.05 -5.84 -3.44
C GLY A 327 -27.70 -7.30 -3.78
N ARG A 328 -27.98 -8.22 -2.84
CA ARG A 328 -27.72 -9.66 -3.01
C ARG A 328 -28.56 -10.20 -4.19
N GLY A 329 -27.89 -10.70 -5.23
CA GLY A 329 -28.51 -11.19 -6.47
C GLY A 329 -28.56 -10.18 -7.63
N GLY A 330 -28.00 -8.98 -7.47
CA GLY A 330 -27.73 -8.08 -8.61
C GLY A 330 -26.56 -8.60 -9.47
N GLY A 331 -26.43 -8.13 -10.71
CA GLY A 331 -25.36 -8.57 -11.62
C GLY A 331 -23.92 -8.32 -11.14
N LEU A 332 -23.76 -7.53 -10.07
CA LEU A 332 -22.48 -7.29 -9.37
C LEU A 332 -22.21 -8.28 -8.22
N TYR A 333 -23.20 -9.05 -7.78
CA TYR A 333 -23.10 -10.00 -6.65
C TYR A 333 -23.01 -11.48 -7.05
N TRP A 334 -23.25 -11.81 -8.33
CA TRP A 334 -23.45 -13.17 -8.85
C TRP A 334 -24.71 -13.85 -8.32
#